data_AF-A0A4P7KUL0-F1
#
_entry.id   AF-A0A4P7KUL0-F1
#
_cell.length_a   1.000
_cell.length_b   1.000
_cell.length_c   1.000
_cell.angle_alpha   90.00
_cell.angle_beta   90.00
_cell.angle_gamma   90.00
#
_symmetry.space_group_name_H-M   'P 1'
#
loop_
_entity.id
_entity.type
_entity.pdbx_description
1 polymer ?
#
loop_
_entity_poly.entity_id
_entity_poly.type
_entity_poly.pdbx_seq_one_letter_code
_entity_poly.pdbx_strand_id
1 'polypeptide(L)'
;MANYCFHQQQAKFAKLLATLELGEFQSTFQTAITQGFSKKKLIDFSSQNKLTDIFNNKLEPYTESGVTGYRLTADYTQQLLQAYNLSTADKTTQAQTLLSLAAVFSKYSSSAIFGTETESPNVLRSFAFALMTQAYQLAPQTFASKKQYKDWGDRLLGYNNAFSCTAVLSTIMVEHIKQHFPTTLTGIMPPAWS
;
A
#
# COMPACT_ATOMS: atom_id res chain seq x y z
N MET A 1 19.57 -21.01 4.89
CA MET A 1 18.88 -19.91 5.60
C MET A 1 18.02 -19.03 4.70
N ALA A 2 18.40 -18.74 3.44
CA ALA A 2 17.62 -17.89 2.52
C ALA A 2 16.18 -18.39 2.23
N ASN A 3 15.99 -19.69 1.98
CA ASN A 3 14.66 -20.27 1.69
C ASN A 3 13.67 -20.16 2.86
N TYR A 4 14.14 -20.28 4.11
CA TYR A 4 13.27 -20.20 5.29
C TYR A 4 12.72 -18.77 5.50
N CYS A 5 13.59 -17.75 5.33
CA CYS A 5 13.19 -16.34 5.40
C CYS A 5 12.18 -16.00 4.29
N PHE A 6 12.41 -16.49 3.07
CA PHE A 6 11.52 -16.32 1.93
C PHE A 6 10.12 -16.88 2.18
N HIS A 7 10.01 -18.13 2.65
CA HIS A 7 8.71 -18.73 2.96
C HIS A 7 7.97 -18.02 4.10
N GLN A 8 8.69 -17.54 5.11
CA GLN A 8 8.08 -16.81 6.23
C GLN A 8 7.57 -15.41 5.80
N GLN A 9 8.32 -14.70 4.95
CA GLN A 9 7.91 -13.42 4.37
C GLN A 9 6.69 -13.59 3.46
N GLN A 10 6.72 -14.60 2.59
CA GLN A 10 5.61 -14.91 1.70
C GLN A 10 4.33 -15.29 2.48
N ALA A 11 4.46 -16.02 3.59
CA ALA A 11 3.34 -16.36 4.46
C ALA A 11 2.73 -15.13 5.18
N LYS A 12 3.56 -14.19 5.65
CA LYS A 12 3.07 -12.93 6.24
C LYS A 12 2.35 -12.07 5.22
N PHE A 13 2.87 -12.00 4.00
CA PHE A 13 2.23 -11.26 2.92
C PHE A 13 0.95 -11.93 2.42
N ALA A 14 0.91 -13.26 2.37
CA ALA A 14 -0.30 -13.99 2.04
C ALA A 14 -1.43 -13.70 3.05
N LYS A 15 -1.10 -13.53 4.34
CA LYS A 15 -2.07 -13.11 5.36
C LYS A 15 -2.63 -11.71 5.09
N LEU A 16 -1.82 -10.76 4.63
CA LEU A 16 -2.30 -9.44 4.18
C LEU A 16 -3.26 -9.55 3.00
N LEU A 17 -2.88 -10.29 1.96
CA LEU A 17 -3.78 -10.46 0.82
C LEU A 17 -5.09 -11.13 1.22
N ALA A 18 -5.06 -12.00 2.23
CA ALA A 18 -6.27 -12.62 2.77
C ALA A 18 -7.21 -11.62 3.47
N THR A 19 -6.70 -10.57 4.13
CA THR A 19 -7.57 -9.54 4.74
C THR A 19 -8.33 -8.73 3.69
N LEU A 20 -7.83 -8.68 2.47
CA LEU A 20 -8.43 -7.90 1.40
C LEU A 20 -9.62 -8.58 0.74
N GLU A 21 -9.80 -9.88 0.92
CA GLU A 21 -10.90 -10.65 0.31
C GLU A 21 -10.94 -10.45 -1.22
N LEU A 22 -9.78 -10.59 -1.88
CA LEU A 22 -9.56 -10.21 -3.28
C LEU A 22 -10.37 -11.01 -4.32
N GLY A 23 -11.13 -12.02 -3.90
CA GLY A 23 -11.95 -12.85 -4.78
C GLY A 23 -11.14 -13.41 -5.96
N GLU A 24 -11.61 -13.14 -7.18
CA GLU A 24 -10.94 -13.59 -8.41
C GLU A 24 -9.53 -13.00 -8.62
N PHE A 25 -9.19 -11.88 -7.96
CA PHE A 25 -7.86 -11.26 -8.07
C PHE A 25 -6.82 -11.89 -7.14
N GLN A 26 -7.20 -12.81 -6.24
CA GLN A 26 -6.29 -13.40 -5.25
C GLN A 26 -5.02 -13.98 -5.91
N SER A 27 -5.18 -14.82 -6.94
CA SER A 27 -4.06 -15.43 -7.66
C SER A 27 -3.20 -14.41 -8.41
N THR A 28 -3.83 -13.36 -8.95
CA THR A 28 -3.17 -12.27 -9.66
C THR A 28 -2.27 -11.47 -8.71
N PHE A 29 -2.75 -11.13 -7.52
CA PHE A 29 -1.96 -10.42 -6.50
C PHE A 29 -0.84 -11.29 -5.92
N GLN A 30 -1.10 -12.58 -5.70
CA GLN A 30 -0.10 -13.54 -5.22
C GLN A 30 1.00 -13.84 -6.25
N THR A 31 0.67 -13.82 -7.54
CA THR A 31 1.69 -14.03 -8.59
C THR A 31 2.53 -12.76 -8.77
N ALA A 32 1.92 -11.59 -8.64
CA ALA A 32 2.66 -10.33 -8.76
C ALA A 32 3.77 -10.19 -7.72
N ILE A 33 3.63 -10.74 -6.51
CA ILE A 33 4.70 -10.67 -5.48
C ILE A 33 5.88 -11.61 -5.73
N THR A 34 5.75 -12.58 -6.64
CA THR A 34 6.85 -13.47 -7.01
C THR A 34 7.64 -12.93 -8.20
N GLN A 35 7.20 -11.81 -8.79
CA GLN A 35 7.73 -11.26 -10.03
C GLN A 35 7.95 -9.74 -9.89
N GLY A 36 9.09 -9.22 -10.33
CA GLY A 36 9.33 -7.76 -10.33
C GLY A 36 8.47 -6.98 -11.33
N PHE A 37 7.74 -7.68 -12.20
CA PHE A 37 6.92 -7.14 -13.27
C PHE A 37 5.71 -8.04 -13.55
N SER A 38 4.55 -7.44 -13.87
CA SER A 38 3.35 -8.16 -14.30
C SER A 38 2.88 -7.70 -15.69
N LYS A 39 2.65 -8.66 -16.59
CA LYS A 39 1.98 -8.41 -17.88
C LYS A 39 0.47 -8.17 -17.71
N LYS A 40 -0.14 -8.71 -16.66
CA LYS A 40 -1.56 -8.50 -16.34
C LYS A 40 -1.72 -7.09 -15.75
N LYS A 41 -2.48 -6.25 -16.42
CA LYS A 41 -2.86 -4.90 -15.96
C LYS A 41 -4.31 -4.89 -15.51
N LEU A 42 -4.64 -4.01 -14.55
CA LEU A 42 -5.97 -3.87 -13.94
C LEU A 42 -6.49 -2.43 -14.10
N ILE A 43 -6.29 -1.87 -15.30
CA ILE A 43 -6.68 -0.50 -15.66
C ILE A 43 -7.98 -0.44 -16.47
N ASP A 44 -8.42 -1.56 -17.04
CA ASP A 44 -9.68 -1.60 -17.78
C ASP A 44 -10.88 -1.38 -16.86
N PHE A 45 -11.97 -0.87 -17.43
CA PHE A 45 -13.18 -0.51 -16.68
C PHE A 45 -13.73 -1.67 -15.84
N SER A 46 -13.73 -2.89 -16.38
CA SER A 46 -14.24 -4.06 -15.65
C SER A 46 -13.35 -4.38 -14.45
N SER A 47 -12.03 -4.38 -14.61
CA SER A 47 -11.10 -4.63 -13.50
C SER A 47 -11.20 -3.55 -12.42
N GLN A 48 -11.30 -2.27 -12.82
CA GLN A 48 -11.40 -1.17 -11.87
C GLN A 48 -12.70 -1.20 -11.06
N ASN A 49 -13.84 -1.52 -11.68
CA ASN A 49 -15.11 -1.65 -10.95
C ASN A 49 -15.06 -2.77 -9.92
N LYS A 50 -14.61 -3.96 -10.33
CA LYS A 50 -14.52 -5.11 -9.41
C LYS A 50 -13.53 -4.87 -8.28
N LEU A 51 -12.39 -4.23 -8.56
CA LEU A 51 -11.48 -3.82 -7.49
C LEU A 51 -12.15 -2.79 -6.58
N THR A 52 -12.90 -1.83 -7.12
CA THR A 52 -13.60 -0.83 -6.29
C THR A 52 -14.59 -1.50 -5.34
N ASP A 53 -15.37 -2.47 -5.84
CA ASP A 53 -16.33 -3.23 -5.02
C ASP A 53 -15.66 -3.95 -3.85
N ILE A 54 -14.48 -4.55 -4.07
CA ILE A 54 -13.70 -5.23 -3.02
C ILE A 54 -13.25 -4.29 -1.91
N PHE A 55 -12.93 -3.03 -2.26
CA PHE A 55 -12.38 -2.05 -1.32
C PHE A 55 -13.45 -1.10 -0.73
N ASN A 56 -14.68 -1.09 -1.25
CA ASN A 56 -15.75 -0.18 -0.82
C ASN A 56 -16.09 -0.29 0.68
N ASN A 57 -15.99 -1.47 1.29
CA ASN A 57 -16.22 -1.63 2.73
C ASN A 57 -14.96 -1.38 3.59
N LYS A 58 -13.81 -1.12 2.96
CA LYS A 58 -12.51 -0.91 3.60
C LYS A 58 -12.10 0.55 3.62
N LEU A 59 -12.72 1.35 2.74
CA LEU A 59 -12.40 2.75 2.53
C LEU A 59 -13.63 3.62 2.75
N GLU A 60 -13.45 4.71 3.48
CA GLU A 60 -14.44 5.78 3.62
C GLU A 60 -13.90 7.06 2.95
N PRO A 61 -14.70 7.74 2.11
CA PRO A 61 -14.29 9.01 1.53
C PRO A 61 -14.26 10.09 2.61
N TYR A 62 -13.32 11.03 2.49
CA TYR A 62 -13.31 12.23 3.33
C TYR A 62 -12.86 13.45 2.52
N THR A 63 -13.26 14.63 2.99
CA THR A 63 -12.74 15.90 2.49
C THR A 63 -12.29 16.74 3.68
N GLU A 64 -11.01 17.11 3.72
CA GLU A 64 -10.45 17.95 4.77
C GLU A 64 -9.48 18.97 4.17
N SER A 65 -9.64 20.25 4.53
CA SER A 65 -8.78 21.33 4.04
C SER A 65 -8.63 21.37 2.51
N GLY A 66 -9.72 21.07 1.78
CA GLY A 66 -9.73 21.06 0.31
C GLY A 66 -9.09 19.83 -0.35
N VAL A 67 -8.64 18.85 0.43
CA VAL A 67 -8.15 17.55 -0.08
C VAL A 67 -9.24 16.51 0.09
N THR A 68 -9.68 15.93 -1.03
CA THR A 68 -10.57 14.76 -1.03
C THR A 68 -9.73 13.50 -1.12
N GLY A 69 -9.97 12.54 -0.25
CA GLY A 69 -9.23 11.28 -0.21
C GLY A 69 -10.04 10.17 0.42
N TYR A 70 -9.34 9.12 0.82
CA TYR A 70 -9.93 7.97 1.50
C TYR A 70 -9.21 7.68 2.81
N ARG A 71 -9.95 7.24 3.82
CA ARG A 71 -9.42 6.68 5.07
C ARG A 71 -9.81 5.22 5.16
N LEU A 72 -9.07 4.45 5.95
CA LEU A 72 -9.50 3.11 6.30
C LEU A 72 -10.70 3.22 7.23
N THR A 73 -11.70 2.35 7.06
CA THR A 73 -12.77 2.23 8.05
C THR A 73 -12.20 1.75 9.39
N ALA A 74 -12.87 2.07 10.50
CA ALA A 74 -12.45 1.62 11.83
C ALA A 74 -12.38 0.08 11.92
N ASP A 75 -13.39 -0.60 11.39
CA ASP A 75 -13.48 -2.06 11.35
C ASP A 75 -12.31 -2.67 10.57
N TYR A 76 -12.03 -2.16 9.37
CA TYR A 76 -10.94 -2.67 8.56
C TYR A 76 -9.57 -2.35 9.17
N THR A 77 -9.43 -1.20 9.82
CA THR A 77 -8.20 -0.85 10.57
C THR A 77 -7.93 -1.89 11.65
N GLN A 78 -8.95 -2.26 12.44
CA GLN A 78 -8.81 -3.28 13.46
C GLN A 78 -8.46 -4.65 12.87
N GLN A 79 -9.15 -5.07 11.80
CA GLN A 79 -8.88 -6.33 11.10
C GLN A 79 -7.43 -6.40 10.59
N LEU A 80 -6.95 -5.31 9.99
CA LEU A 80 -5.58 -5.22 9.47
C LEU A 80 -4.54 -5.31 10.59
N LEU A 81 -4.73 -4.58 11.69
CA LEU A 81 -3.82 -4.63 12.84
C LEU A 81 -3.80 -6.03 13.47
N GLN A 82 -4.94 -6.71 13.57
CA GLN A 82 -5.02 -8.08 14.08
C GLN A 82 -4.25 -9.06 13.17
N ALA A 83 -4.42 -8.96 11.85
CA ALA A 83 -3.73 -9.85 10.89
C ALA A 83 -2.20 -9.76 10.97
N TYR A 84 -1.68 -8.60 11.40
CA TYR A 84 -0.26 -8.35 11.61
C TYR A 84 0.22 -8.56 13.05
N ASN A 85 -0.65 -8.99 13.97
CA ASN A 85 -0.39 -9.05 15.41
C ASN A 85 0.07 -7.71 16.00
N LEU A 86 -0.51 -6.61 15.52
CA LEU A 86 -0.16 -5.24 15.90
C LEU A 86 -1.16 -4.61 16.87
N SER A 87 -2.25 -5.30 17.23
CA SER A 87 -3.30 -4.76 18.10
C SER A 87 -2.78 -4.27 19.45
N THR A 88 -1.71 -4.86 19.96
CA THR A 88 -1.04 -4.47 21.23
C THR A 88 0.32 -3.81 21.00
N ALA A 89 0.72 -3.59 19.75
CA ALA A 89 1.97 -2.91 19.43
C ALA A 89 1.87 -1.41 19.69
N ASP A 90 3.00 -0.74 19.91
CA ASP A 90 3.02 0.71 20.05
C ASP A 90 2.65 1.41 18.73
N LYS A 91 2.20 2.66 18.82
CA LYS A 91 1.75 3.45 17.66
C LYS A 91 2.82 3.63 16.58
N THR A 92 4.10 3.68 16.96
CA THR A 92 5.21 3.83 16.00
C THR A 92 5.37 2.55 15.18
N THR A 93 5.35 1.39 15.83
CA THR A 93 5.42 0.08 15.15
C THR A 93 4.22 -0.13 14.22
N GLN A 94 3.02 0.26 14.66
CA GLN A 94 1.82 0.25 13.81
C GLN A 94 2.01 1.16 12.59
N ALA A 95 2.42 2.40 12.79
CA ALA A 95 2.63 3.37 11.71
C ALA A 95 3.69 2.93 10.69
N GLN A 96 4.84 2.41 11.15
CA GLN A 96 5.89 1.90 10.27
C GLN A 96 5.39 0.74 9.41
N THR A 97 4.56 -0.14 9.98
CA THR A 97 3.96 -1.26 9.25
C THR A 97 2.99 -0.75 8.20
N LEU A 98 2.07 0.15 8.57
CA LEU A 98 1.09 0.74 7.65
C LEU A 98 1.77 1.53 6.53
N LEU A 99 2.84 2.27 6.82
CA LEU A 99 3.61 2.98 5.80
C LEU A 99 4.35 2.01 4.85
N SER A 100 4.85 0.89 5.37
CA SER A 100 5.42 -0.18 4.53
C SER A 100 4.38 -0.80 3.61
N LEU A 101 3.15 -1.01 4.10
CA LEU A 101 2.02 -1.45 3.29
C LEU A 101 1.66 -0.42 2.22
N ALA A 102 1.63 0.87 2.56
CA ALA A 102 1.38 1.93 1.60
C ALA A 102 2.40 1.91 0.44
N ALA A 103 3.69 1.65 0.73
CA ALA A 103 4.72 1.52 -0.28
C ALA A 103 4.49 0.29 -1.21
N VAL A 104 4.06 -0.83 -0.64
CA VAL A 104 3.67 -2.05 -1.39
C VAL A 104 2.47 -1.78 -2.30
N PHE A 105 1.40 -1.17 -1.81
CA PHE A 105 0.22 -0.88 -2.63
C PHE A 105 0.48 0.20 -3.68
N SER A 106 1.39 1.13 -3.40
CA SER A 106 1.93 2.03 -4.41
C SER A 106 2.63 1.25 -5.53
N LYS A 107 3.43 0.22 -5.20
CA LYS A 107 4.04 -0.67 -6.19
C LYS A 107 3.01 -1.44 -7.00
N TYR A 108 1.99 -2.01 -6.35
CA TYR A 108 0.89 -2.68 -7.04
C TYR A 108 0.22 -1.77 -8.08
N SER A 109 0.00 -0.51 -7.74
CA SER A 109 -0.63 0.47 -8.64
C SER A 109 0.26 0.96 -9.79
N SER A 110 1.56 0.61 -9.78
CA SER A 110 2.56 1.11 -10.71
C SER A 110 2.57 0.42 -12.07
N SER A 111 3.23 1.06 -13.05
CA SER A 111 3.43 0.51 -14.39
C SER A 111 4.17 -0.83 -14.41
N ALA A 112 4.97 -1.12 -13.38
CA ALA A 112 5.64 -2.41 -13.23
C ALA A 112 4.65 -3.54 -12.95
N ILE A 113 3.58 -3.29 -12.18
CA ILE A 113 2.67 -4.33 -11.70
C ILE A 113 1.30 -4.22 -12.40
N PHE A 114 0.31 -3.52 -11.85
CA PHE A 114 -1.05 -3.51 -12.40
C PHE A 114 -1.42 -2.24 -13.18
N GLY A 115 -0.59 -1.21 -13.17
CA GLY A 115 -0.76 -0.02 -13.99
C GLY A 115 -0.02 -0.09 -15.34
N THR A 116 -0.12 0.99 -16.08
CA THR A 116 0.68 1.35 -17.26
C THR A 116 1.47 2.63 -16.97
N GLU A 117 2.22 3.14 -17.95
CA GLU A 117 2.94 4.42 -17.80
C GLU A 117 2.00 5.62 -17.62
N THR A 118 0.78 5.53 -18.14
CA THR A 118 -0.20 6.65 -18.14
C THR A 118 -1.38 6.41 -17.22
N GLU A 119 -1.64 5.17 -16.79
CA GLU A 119 -2.82 4.81 -16.01
C GLU A 119 -2.47 3.90 -14.85
N SER A 120 -3.18 4.06 -13.73
CA SER A 120 -3.01 3.23 -12.54
C SER A 120 -4.37 2.77 -12.02
N PRO A 121 -4.46 1.59 -11.39
CA PRO A 121 -5.68 1.19 -10.70
C PRO A 121 -5.99 2.17 -9.56
N ASN A 122 -7.05 2.96 -9.73
CA ASN A 122 -7.34 4.11 -8.87
C ASN A 122 -7.55 3.70 -7.41
N VAL A 123 -8.31 2.63 -7.17
CA VAL A 123 -8.59 2.18 -5.81
C VAL A 123 -7.35 1.69 -5.06
N LEU A 124 -6.34 1.16 -5.76
CA LEU A 124 -5.07 0.78 -5.12
C LEU A 124 -4.25 2.00 -4.71
N ARG A 125 -4.32 3.10 -5.48
CA ARG A 125 -3.74 4.39 -5.08
C ARG A 125 -4.45 4.97 -3.87
N SER A 126 -5.77 4.95 -3.87
CA SER A 126 -6.60 5.37 -2.73
C SER A 126 -6.30 4.55 -1.47
N PHE A 127 -6.14 3.25 -1.61
CA PHE A 127 -5.81 2.37 -0.49
C PHE A 127 -4.41 2.62 0.06
N ALA A 128 -3.40 2.79 -0.82
CA ALA A 128 -2.06 3.18 -0.42
C ALA A 128 -2.07 4.53 0.33
N PHE A 129 -2.87 5.49 -0.14
CA PHE A 129 -3.05 6.78 0.52
C PHE A 129 -3.68 6.62 1.90
N ALA A 130 -4.77 5.86 2.02
CA ALA A 130 -5.45 5.62 3.30
C ALA A 130 -4.51 4.98 4.34
N LEU A 131 -3.70 4.00 3.95
CA LEU A 131 -2.67 3.39 4.79
C LEU A 131 -1.63 4.42 5.25
N MET A 132 -1.14 5.26 4.34
CA MET A 132 -0.16 6.30 4.62
C MET A 132 -0.72 7.36 5.57
N THR A 133 -1.97 7.80 5.37
CA THR A 133 -2.65 8.75 6.24
C THR A 133 -2.85 8.19 7.64
N GLN A 134 -3.26 6.92 7.77
CA GLN A 134 -3.37 6.26 9.08
C GLN A 134 -2.00 6.18 9.78
N ALA A 135 -0.93 5.86 9.04
CA ALA A 135 0.43 5.86 9.59
C ALA A 135 0.83 7.24 10.11
N TYR A 136 0.56 8.30 9.34
CA TYR A 136 0.86 9.67 9.72
C TYR A 136 0.08 10.09 10.98
N GLN A 137 -1.20 9.72 11.09
CA GLN A 137 -2.02 10.02 12.27
C GLN A 137 -1.52 9.32 13.54
N LEU A 138 -1.03 8.08 13.41
CA LEU A 138 -0.51 7.31 14.54
C LEU A 138 0.84 7.82 15.03
N ALA A 139 1.75 8.14 14.11
CA ALA A 139 3.11 8.56 14.40
C ALA A 139 3.68 9.46 13.29
N PRO A 140 3.42 10.78 13.31
CA PRO A 140 3.90 11.71 12.28
C PRO A 140 5.42 11.66 12.07
N GLN A 141 6.18 11.30 13.10
CA GLN A 141 7.64 11.17 13.08
C GLN A 141 8.16 10.02 12.20
N THR A 142 7.31 9.11 11.70
CA THR A 142 7.74 8.12 10.71
C THR A 142 8.03 8.75 9.34
N PHE A 143 7.60 10.00 9.14
CA PHE A 143 7.90 10.82 7.97
C PHE A 143 8.97 11.84 8.35
N ALA A 144 9.81 12.21 7.38
CA ALA A 144 10.83 13.24 7.57
C ALA A 144 10.22 14.62 7.82
N SER A 145 9.03 14.90 7.26
CA SER A 145 8.30 16.15 7.48
C SER A 145 6.84 16.07 7.02
N LYS A 146 6.02 17.04 7.46
CA LYS A 146 4.67 17.25 6.92
C LYS A 146 4.68 17.51 5.40
N LYS A 147 5.73 18.14 4.87
CA LYS A 147 5.90 18.40 3.43
C LYS A 147 6.05 17.09 2.64
N GLN A 148 6.83 16.13 3.16
CA GLN A 148 6.98 14.81 2.55
C GLN A 148 5.64 14.06 2.52
N TYR A 149 4.91 14.03 3.65
CA TYR A 149 3.58 13.43 3.70
C TYR A 149 2.63 14.03 2.65
N LYS A 150 2.60 15.37 2.53
CA LYS A 150 1.75 16.05 1.54
C LYS A 150 2.16 15.74 0.10
N ASP A 151 3.45 15.77 -0.22
CA ASP A 151 3.95 15.46 -1.58
C ASP A 151 3.57 14.03 -2.01
N TRP A 152 3.77 13.05 -1.12
CA TRP A 152 3.38 11.67 -1.40
C TRP A 152 1.87 11.52 -1.55
N GLY A 153 1.09 12.24 -0.72
CA GLY A 153 -0.36 12.29 -0.85
C GLY A 153 -0.83 12.85 -2.18
N ASP A 154 -0.27 13.99 -2.59
CA ASP A 154 -0.58 14.64 -3.86
C ASP A 154 -0.25 13.71 -5.05
N ARG A 155 0.88 12.98 -5.00
CA ARG A 155 1.25 11.99 -6.03
C ARG A 155 0.30 10.78 -6.05
N LEU A 156 -0.10 10.26 -4.90
CA LEU A 156 -1.06 9.15 -4.83
C LEU A 156 -2.44 9.54 -5.35
N LEU A 157 -2.90 10.75 -5.07
CA LEU A 157 -4.23 11.21 -5.46
C LEU A 157 -4.26 11.89 -6.84
N GLY A 158 -3.09 12.21 -7.43
CA GLY A 158 -3.01 12.91 -8.71
C GLY A 158 -3.35 14.39 -8.62
N TYR A 159 -3.12 15.01 -7.45
CA TYR A 159 -3.37 16.43 -7.23
C TYR A 159 -2.15 17.30 -7.52
N ASN A 160 -2.37 18.61 -7.64
CA ASN A 160 -1.34 19.65 -7.77
C ASN A 160 -0.38 19.48 -8.96
N ASN A 161 -0.85 18.91 -10.08
CA ASN A 161 -0.01 18.54 -11.23
C ASN A 161 1.19 17.66 -10.85
N ALA A 162 1.10 16.96 -9.72
CA ALA A 162 2.17 16.11 -9.25
C ALA A 162 2.39 14.97 -10.24
N PHE A 163 3.65 14.69 -10.56
CA PHE A 163 4.02 13.54 -11.39
C PHE A 163 3.51 12.26 -10.70
N SER A 164 2.43 11.70 -11.24
CA SER A 164 1.64 10.63 -10.64
C SER A 164 2.20 9.23 -10.88
N CYS A 165 3.45 9.13 -11.37
CA CYS A 165 4.10 7.84 -11.57
C CYS A 165 4.31 7.16 -10.22
N THR A 166 3.38 6.28 -9.87
CA THR A 166 3.38 5.51 -8.63
C THR A 166 4.57 4.55 -8.56
N ALA A 167 5.21 4.22 -9.70
CA ALA A 167 6.47 3.50 -9.73
C ALA A 167 7.59 4.28 -9.02
N VAL A 168 7.77 5.56 -9.39
CA VAL A 168 8.77 6.44 -8.78
C VAL A 168 8.45 6.67 -7.31
N LEU A 169 7.17 6.92 -6.99
CA LEU A 169 6.76 7.12 -5.59
C LEU A 169 7.03 5.89 -4.73
N SER A 170 6.69 4.68 -5.22
CA SER A 170 6.96 3.44 -4.49
C SER A 170 8.45 3.29 -4.16
N THR A 171 9.33 3.57 -5.12
CA THR A 171 10.79 3.56 -4.88
C THR A 171 11.19 4.56 -3.80
N ILE A 172 10.73 5.81 -3.88
CA ILE A 172 11.03 6.85 -2.88
C ILE A 172 10.57 6.43 -1.48
N MET A 173 9.36 5.88 -1.36
CA MET A 173 8.82 5.41 -0.08
C MET A 173 9.67 4.25 0.48
N VAL A 174 10.03 3.29 -0.38
CA VAL A 174 10.86 2.13 0.00
C VAL A 174 12.24 2.57 0.48
N GLU A 175 12.88 3.51 -0.21
CA GLU A 175 14.19 4.06 0.17
C GLU A 175 14.13 4.76 1.54
N HIS A 176 13.10 5.60 1.75
CA HIS A 176 12.86 6.23 3.05
C HIS A 176 12.71 5.19 4.16
N ILE A 177 11.88 4.16 3.93
CA ILE A 177 11.66 3.10 4.92
C ILE A 177 12.96 2.33 5.22
N LYS A 178 13.75 1.99 4.20
CA LYS A 178 15.04 1.30 4.37
C LYS A 178 16.04 2.11 5.19
N GLN A 179 16.03 3.44 5.05
CA GLN A 179 16.92 4.33 5.79
C GLN A 179 16.53 4.50 7.26
N HIS A 180 15.23 4.43 7.59
CA HIS A 180 14.74 4.78 8.92
C HIS A 180 14.26 3.60 9.77
N PHE A 181 13.67 2.56 9.17
CA PHE A 181 13.12 1.40 9.87
C PHE A 181 13.11 0.13 8.98
N PRO A 182 14.30 -0.34 8.54
CA PRO A 182 14.42 -1.41 7.54
C PRO A 182 13.84 -2.76 7.99
N THR A 183 13.90 -3.07 9.28
CA THR A 183 13.43 -4.34 9.83
C THR A 183 11.94 -4.56 9.59
N THR A 184 11.14 -3.50 9.66
CA THR A 184 9.69 -3.55 9.42
C THR A 184 9.39 -3.90 7.96
N LEU A 185 10.15 -3.32 7.02
CA LEU A 185 9.99 -3.58 5.60
C LEU A 185 10.36 -5.01 5.22
N THR A 186 11.42 -5.57 5.80
CA THR A 186 11.85 -6.96 5.53
C THR A 186 10.74 -7.97 5.82
N GLY A 187 9.83 -7.69 6.75
CA GLY A 187 8.70 -8.56 7.05
C GLY A 187 7.48 -8.38 6.14
N ILE A 188 7.47 -7.36 5.28
CA ILE A 188 6.30 -6.90 4.52
C ILE A 188 6.57 -6.88 3.02
N MET A 189 7.73 -6.42 2.58
CA MET A 189 8.04 -6.26 1.17
C MET A 189 8.24 -7.64 0.51
N PRO A 190 7.57 -7.91 -0.62
CA PRO A 190 7.90 -9.07 -1.43
C PRO A 190 9.39 -9.09 -1.82
N PRO A 191 10.09 -10.22 -1.70
CA PRO A 191 11.51 -10.32 -2.07
C PRO A 191 11.80 -9.97 -3.53
N ALA A 192 10.84 -10.18 -4.43
CA ALA A 192 10.99 -9.81 -5.84
C ALA A 192 10.95 -8.29 -6.08
N TRP A 193 10.57 -7.50 -5.08
CA TRP A 193 10.39 -6.04 -5.18
C TRP A 193 11.36 -5.26 -4.29
N SER A 194 12.16 -5.94 -3.47
CA SER A 194 13.13 -5.35 -2.55
C SER A 194 14.39 -4.90 -3.23
#